data_AF-A0A1H2CM56-F1
#
_entry.id   AF-A0A1H2CM56-F1
#
_cell.length_a   1.000
_cell.length_b   1.000
_cell.length_c   1.000
_cell.angle_alpha   90.00
_cell.angle_beta   90.00
_cell.angle_gamma   90.00
#
_symmetry.space_group_name_H-M   'P 1'
#
loop_
_entity.id
_entity.type
_entity.pdbx_description
1 polymer ?
#
loop_
_entity_poly.entity_id
_entity_poly.type
_entity_poly.pdbx_seq_one_letter_code
_entity_poly.pdbx_strand_id
1 'polypeptide(L)'
;MTTPDELERRHTLTTATQRYDALRMRDALAAMDPDNEPTLSPTETLEMLALSEVIIRKAGYGRQAMIRSARGAGASWSQIGNALGTTKQAAWESHQRWAEDQV
;
A
#
# COMPACT_ATOMS: atom_id res chain seq x y z
N MET A 1 -19.12 9.75 -1.37
CA MET A 1 -17.86 9.80 -2.13
C MET A 1 -16.91 8.83 -1.46
N THR A 2 -16.42 7.82 -2.18
CA THR A 2 -15.57 6.78 -1.60
C THR A 2 -14.19 7.34 -1.27
N THR A 3 -13.90 7.56 0.01
CA THR A 3 -12.59 8.06 0.47
C THR A 3 -11.70 6.90 0.98
N PRO A 4 -10.37 7.07 1.01
CA PRO A 4 -9.47 6.08 1.62
C PRO A 4 -9.88 5.74 3.05
N ASP A 5 -10.19 6.74 3.90
CA ASP A 5 -10.54 6.53 5.31
C ASP A 5 -11.85 5.73 5.51
N GLU A 6 -12.80 5.85 4.57
CA GLU A 6 -14.02 5.05 4.59
C GLU A 6 -13.75 3.61 4.17
N LEU A 7 -13.00 3.41 3.09
CA LEU A 7 -12.63 2.09 2.60
C LEU A 7 -11.71 1.34 3.56
N GLU A 8 -10.81 2.05 4.22
CA GLU A 8 -9.87 1.50 5.19
C GLU A 8 -10.60 0.85 6.37
N ARG A 9 -11.75 1.39 6.78
CA ARG A 9 -12.62 0.81 7.81
C ARG A 9 -13.41 -0.39 7.31
N ARG A 10 -13.75 -0.45 6.01
CA ARG A 10 -14.58 -1.51 5.41
C ARG A 10 -13.78 -2.72 4.93
N HIS A 11 -12.49 -2.54 4.62
CA HIS A 11 -11.66 -3.57 4.02
C HIS A 11 -10.55 -4.06 4.96
N THR A 12 -10.29 -5.36 4.90
CA THR A 12 -8.97 -5.93 5.23
C THR A 12 -7.99 -5.71 4.07
N LEU A 13 -6.69 -5.89 4.29
CA LEU A 13 -5.69 -5.82 3.19
C LEU A 13 -6.07 -6.75 2.04
N THR A 14 -6.39 -8.02 2.33
CA THR A 14 -6.79 -9.01 1.33
C THR A 14 -8.01 -8.56 0.52
N THR A 15 -9.07 -8.11 1.19
CA THR A 15 -10.29 -7.68 0.49
C THR A 15 -10.09 -6.39 -0.31
N ALA A 16 -9.19 -5.49 0.12
CA ALA A 16 -8.85 -4.29 -0.62
C ALA A 16 -8.09 -4.64 -1.92
N THR A 17 -7.09 -5.52 -1.84
CA THR A 17 -6.33 -6.01 -3.00
C THR A 17 -7.25 -6.73 -4.00
N GLN A 18 -8.12 -7.62 -3.53
CA GLN A 18 -9.06 -8.31 -4.41
C GLN A 18 -9.98 -7.36 -5.18
N ARG A 19 -10.53 -6.34 -4.51
CA ARG A 19 -11.39 -5.34 -5.17
C ARG A 19 -10.59 -4.46 -6.14
N TYR A 20 -9.39 -4.05 -5.75
CA TYR A 20 -8.48 -3.29 -6.61
C TYR A 20 -8.14 -4.07 -7.89
N ASP A 21 -7.73 -5.34 -7.76
CA ASP A 21 -7.37 -6.19 -8.89
C ASP A 21 -8.56 -6.40 -9.86
N ALA A 22 -9.77 -6.58 -9.33
CA ALA A 22 -10.97 -6.70 -10.14
C ALA A 22 -11.27 -5.43 -10.96
N LEU A 23 -11.12 -4.24 -10.36
CA LEU A 23 -11.28 -2.97 -11.07
C LEU A 23 -10.16 -2.77 -12.09
N ARG A 24 -8.91 -3.08 -11.71
CA ARG A 24 -7.73 -2.94 -12.57
C ARG A 24 -7.79 -3.85 -13.79
N MET A 25 -8.31 -5.07 -13.65
CA MET A 25 -8.51 -6.02 -14.75
C MET A 25 -9.56 -5.49 -15.74
N ARG A 26 -10.71 -5.01 -15.24
CA ARG A 26 -11.75 -4.41 -16.09
C ARG A 26 -11.25 -3.19 -16.85
N ASP A 27 -10.51 -2.32 -16.18
CA ASP A 27 -9.88 -1.15 -16.80
C ASP A 27 -8.90 -1.55 -17.91
N ALA A 28 -8.11 -2.62 -17.70
CA ALA A 28 -7.21 -3.14 -18.72
C ALA A 28 -7.94 -3.74 -19.93
N LEU A 29 -9.05 -4.46 -19.71
CA LEU A 29 -9.87 -5.02 -20.79
C LEU A 29 -10.51 -3.91 -21.64
N ALA A 30 -11.10 -2.90 -20.99
CA ALA A 30 -11.66 -1.72 -21.66
C ALA A 30 -10.61 -0.95 -22.48
N ALA A 31 -9.36 -0.89 -22.02
CA ALA A 31 -8.27 -0.27 -22.77
C ALA A 31 -7.81 -1.09 -23.98
N MET A 32 -7.98 -2.42 -23.97
CA MET A 32 -7.59 -3.31 -25.07
C MET A 32 -8.67 -3.42 -26.14
N ASP A 33 -9.95 -3.39 -25.76
CA ASP A 33 -11.10 -3.50 -26.67
C ASP A 33 -12.20 -2.48 -26.31
N PRO A 34 -11.98 -1.19 -26.59
CA PRO A 34 -12.91 -0.13 -26.18
C PRO A 34 -14.28 -0.19 -26.86
N ASP A 35 -14.40 -0.93 -27.98
CA ASP A 35 -15.65 -1.07 -28.72
C ASP A 35 -16.58 -2.13 -28.09
N ASN A 36 -16.04 -3.10 -27.34
CA ASN A 36 -16.80 -4.21 -26.76
C ASN A 36 -16.74 -4.28 -25.23
N GLU A 37 -15.77 -3.64 -24.59
CA GLU A 37 -15.58 -3.69 -23.14
C GLU A 37 -15.96 -2.36 -22.47
N PRO A 38 -16.81 -2.37 -21.42
CA PRO A 38 -17.24 -1.15 -20.77
C PRO A 38 -16.12 -0.54 -19.93
N THR A 39 -15.88 0.76 -20.13
CA THR A 39 -14.97 1.54 -19.28
C THR A 39 -15.47 1.61 -17.84
N LEU A 40 -14.54 1.81 -16.90
CA LEU A 40 -14.91 2.08 -15.52
C LEU A 40 -15.70 3.39 -15.43
N SER A 41 -16.75 3.39 -14.61
CA SER A 41 -17.44 4.62 -14.26
C SER A 41 -16.52 5.55 -13.46
N PRO A 42 -16.77 6.88 -13.43
CA PRO A 42 -15.98 7.80 -12.62
C PRO A 42 -15.90 7.40 -11.14
N THR A 43 -16.97 6.83 -10.59
CA THR A 43 -16.98 6.33 -9.21
C THR A 43 -16.06 5.13 -9.01
N GLU A 44 -16.04 4.19 -9.96
CA GLU A 44 -15.14 3.02 -9.90
C GLU A 44 -13.68 3.41 -10.07
N THR A 45 -13.36 4.39 -10.93
CA THR A 45 -12.00 4.90 -11.06
C THR A 45 -11.52 5.58 -9.77
N LEU A 46 -12.38 6.39 -9.14
CA LEU A 46 -12.08 7.01 -7.84
C LEU A 46 -11.97 5.97 -6.72
N GLU A 47 -12.81 4.93 -6.74
CA GLU A 47 -12.71 3.80 -5.81
C GLU A 47 -11.38 3.07 -5.99
N MET A 48 -10.96 2.78 -7.22
CA MET A 48 -9.68 2.12 -7.51
C MET A 48 -8.49 2.93 -7.00
N LEU A 49 -8.52 4.27 -7.16
CA LEU A 49 -7.50 5.17 -6.60
C LEU A 49 -7.49 5.10 -5.06
N ALA A 50 -8.66 5.24 -4.43
CA ALA A 50 -8.77 5.18 -2.97
C ALA A 50 -8.32 3.82 -2.41
N LEU A 51 -8.61 2.71 -3.10
CA LEU A 51 -8.15 1.36 -2.72
C LEU A 51 -6.62 1.23 -2.78
N SER A 52 -5.97 1.84 -3.78
CA SER A 52 -4.49 1.82 -3.87
C SER A 52 -3.83 2.45 -2.63
N GLU A 53 -4.37 3.57 -2.16
CA GLU A 53 -3.93 4.23 -0.92
C GLU A 53 -4.19 3.35 0.31
N VAL A 54 -5.37 2.72 0.41
CA VAL A 54 -5.70 1.79 1.50
C VAL A 54 -4.74 0.60 1.55
N ILE A 55 -4.37 0.04 0.39
CA ILE A 55 -3.41 -1.06 0.30
C ILE A 55 -2.04 -0.62 0.80
N ILE A 56 -1.55 0.57 0.38
CA ILE A 56 -0.28 1.13 0.84
C ILE A 56 -0.27 1.30 2.36
N ARG A 57 -1.33 1.91 2.93
CA ARG A 57 -1.46 2.12 4.38
C ARG A 57 -1.44 0.80 5.14
N LYS A 58 -2.31 -0.14 4.76
CA LYS A 58 -2.44 -1.44 5.45
C LYS A 58 -1.20 -2.31 5.32
N ALA A 59 -0.52 -2.30 4.17
CA ALA A 59 0.77 -2.97 4.02
C ALA A 59 1.88 -2.29 4.85
N GLY A 60 1.73 -1.00 5.14
CA GLY A 60 2.59 -0.25 6.05
C GLY A 60 2.29 -0.48 7.54
N TYR A 61 1.14 -1.04 7.90
CA TYR A 61 0.81 -1.31 9.30
C TYR A 61 1.82 -2.28 9.91
N GLY A 62 2.31 -1.96 11.11
CA GLY A 62 3.31 -2.78 11.79
C GLY A 62 4.71 -2.75 11.13
N ARG A 63 4.97 -1.83 10.18
CA ARG A 63 6.28 -1.71 9.51
C ARG A 63 7.45 -1.64 10.49
N GLN A 64 7.28 -0.99 11.63
CA GLN A 64 8.34 -0.86 12.64
C GLN A 64 8.64 -2.19 13.34
N ALA A 65 7.65 -3.05 13.54
CA ALA A 65 7.87 -4.42 14.03
C ALA A 65 8.59 -5.29 12.99
N MET A 66 8.26 -5.10 11.70
CA MET A 66 9.00 -5.75 10.60
C MET A 66 10.47 -5.30 10.54
N ILE A 67 10.73 -4.00 10.69
CA ILE A 67 12.09 -3.44 10.76
C ILE A 67 12.86 -4.04 11.95
N ARG A 68 12.25 -4.11 13.15
CA ARG A 68 12.88 -4.77 14.31
C ARG A 68 13.19 -6.24 14.05
N SER A 69 12.27 -6.97 13.43
CA SER A 69 12.46 -8.39 13.09
C SER A 69 13.61 -8.57 12.08
N ALA A 70 13.68 -7.72 11.06
CA ALA A 70 14.78 -7.71 10.10
C ALA A 70 16.13 -7.42 10.78
N ARG A 71 16.17 -6.46 11.71
CA ARG A 71 17.37 -6.18 12.53
C ARG A 71 17.76 -7.38 13.39
N GLY A 72 16.80 -8.03 14.04
CA GLY A 72 17.04 -9.25 14.83
C GLY A 72 17.54 -10.43 14.00
N ALA A 73 17.12 -10.53 12.74
CA ALA A 73 17.62 -11.51 11.77
C ALA A 73 18.99 -11.15 11.16
N GLY A 74 19.62 -10.06 11.59
CA GLY A 74 20.96 -9.65 11.13
C GLY A 74 20.99 -8.73 9.91
N ALA A 75 19.84 -8.28 9.38
CA ALA A 75 19.82 -7.35 8.26
C ALA A 75 20.44 -5.99 8.64
N SER A 76 21.37 -5.51 7.83
CA SER A 76 21.98 -4.18 7.99
C SER A 76 21.01 -3.05 7.63
N TRP A 77 21.25 -1.84 8.14
CA TRP A 77 20.47 -0.65 7.77
C TRP A 77 20.55 -0.31 6.28
N SER A 78 21.65 -0.67 5.60
CA SER A 78 21.74 -0.52 4.15
C SER A 78 20.78 -1.47 3.43
N GLN A 79 20.70 -2.74 3.85
CA GLN A 79 19.75 -3.71 3.29
C GLN A 79 18.30 -3.29 3.55
N ILE A 80 18.00 -2.79 4.75
CA ILE A 80 16.67 -2.28 5.10
C ILE A 80 16.32 -1.05 4.27
N GLY A 81 17.25 -0.09 4.12
CA GLY A 81 17.06 1.07 3.25
C GLY A 81 16.74 0.66 1.82
N ASN A 82 17.55 -0.23 1.25
CA ASN A 82 17.30 -0.77 -0.10
C ASN A 82 15.93 -1.44 -0.23
N ALA A 83 15.54 -2.28 0.73
CA ALA A 83 14.24 -2.96 0.72
C ALA A 83 13.05 -1.99 0.83
N LEU A 84 13.25 -0.84 1.50
CA LEU A 84 12.25 0.21 1.64
C LEU A 84 12.27 1.23 0.48
N GLY A 85 13.20 1.11 -0.46
CA GLY A 85 13.38 2.10 -1.53
C GLY A 85 13.88 3.46 -1.04
N THR A 86 14.68 3.48 0.03
CA THR A 86 15.19 4.71 0.66
C THR A 86 16.67 4.58 1.03
N THR A 87 17.28 5.63 1.58
CA THR A 87 18.68 5.61 2.00
C THR A 87 18.84 4.90 3.35
N LYS A 88 20.05 4.38 3.62
CA LYS A 88 20.42 3.85 4.95
C LYS A 88 20.09 4.83 6.08
N GLN A 89 20.43 6.11 5.89
CA GLN A 89 20.24 7.16 6.88
C GLN A 89 18.75 7.39 7.14
N ALA A 90 17.95 7.55 6.09
CA ALA A 90 16.51 7.77 6.22
C ALA A 90 15.81 6.58 6.91
N ALA A 91 16.22 5.34 6.60
CA ALA A 91 15.70 4.15 7.25
C ALA A 91 16.01 4.12 8.76
N TRP A 92 17.25 4.48 9.14
CA TRP A 92 17.65 4.54 10.54
C TRP A 92 16.93 5.65 11.31
N GLU A 93 16.90 6.88 10.78
CA GLU A 93 16.24 8.03 11.42
C GLU A 93 14.74 7.82 11.60
N SER A 94 14.06 7.24 10.60
CA SER A 94 12.65 6.90 10.68
C SER A 94 12.36 5.88 11.78
N HIS A 95 13.27 4.92 11.99
CA HIS A 95 13.15 3.95 13.06
C HIS A 95 13.41 4.58 14.44
N GLN A 96 14.41 5.46 14.58
CA GLN A 96 14.70 6.13 15.85
C GLN A 96 13.56 7.04 16.29
N ARG A 97 13.03 7.89 15.39
CA ARG A 97 11.87 8.74 15.68
C ARG A 97 10.68 7.92 16.18
N TRP A 98 10.39 6.81 15.50
CA TRP A 98 9.34 5.90 15.95
C TRP A 98 9.64 5.32 17.33
N ALA A 99 10.89 4.93 17.63
CA ALA A 99 11.26 4.36 18.92
C ALA A 99 11.12 5.38 20.07
N GLU A 100 11.44 6.65 19.81
CA GLU A 100 11.24 7.77 20.73
C GLU A 100 9.75 8.00 21.03
N ASP A 101 8.89 7.91 20.02
CA ASP A 101 7.42 8.03 20.17
C ASP A 101 6.76 6.87 20.95
N GLN A 102 7.50 5.81 21.30
CA GLN A 102 6.99 4.67 22.09
C GLN A 102 7.38 4.70 23.58
N VAL A 103 8.15 5.71 24.01
CA VAL A 103 8.59 5.90 25.41
C VAL A 103 7.67 6.86 26.14
#